data_AF-A0A940R9F1-F1
#
_entry.id   AF-A0A940R9F1-F1
#
_cell.length_a   1.000
_cell.length_b   1.000
_cell.length_c   1.000
_cell.angle_alpha   90.00
_cell.angle_beta   90.00
_cell.angle_gamma   90.00
#
_symmetry.space_group_name_H-M   'P 1'
#
loop_
_entity.id
_entity.type
_entity.pdbx_description
1 polymer ?
#
loop_
_entity_poly.entity_id
_entity_poly.type
_entity_poly.pdbx_seq_one_letter_code
_entity_poly.pdbx_strand_id
1 'polypeptide(L)'
;MRSFKLFIINALTLIIGLGLMSGSVSQKTAHAARFETIPAMQVNKLGNLKGQYLTALYAVGSRPIISTDSSQINISQVKESRTIYITGDSVSFPTVQVEKEGFRPSYNIVVFIVSPQQNYSWVNADGSLPQGMTKTENRLSSKINTINKSDVDAFVATSGEKAVLQVDIN
;
A
#
# COMPACT_ATOMS: atom_id res chain seq x y z
N MET A 1 5.53 -59.46 62.47
CA MET A 1 6.67 -58.63 62.04
C MET A 1 6.25 -57.90 60.77
N ARG A 2 6.12 -56.58 60.84
CA ARG A 2 5.60 -55.71 59.76
C ARG A 2 6.75 -55.37 58.81
N SER A 3 6.53 -55.54 57.51
CA SER A 3 7.43 -55.08 56.44
C SER A 3 6.62 -54.22 55.49
N PHE A 4 6.86 -52.91 55.56
CA PHE A 4 6.31 -51.89 54.68
C PHE A 4 7.05 -51.97 53.34
N LYS A 5 6.34 -52.32 52.26
CA LYS A 5 6.85 -52.13 50.90
C LYS A 5 6.56 -50.68 50.48
N LEU A 6 7.62 -49.89 50.35
CA LEU A 6 7.59 -48.56 49.74
C LEU A 6 7.23 -48.70 48.26
N PHE A 7 6.07 -48.16 47.85
CA PHE A 7 5.80 -47.89 46.44
C PHE A 7 6.44 -46.53 46.10
N ILE A 8 7.55 -46.56 45.36
CA ILE A 8 8.10 -45.37 44.72
C ILE A 8 7.21 -45.08 43.51
N ILE A 9 6.29 -44.14 43.65
CA ILE A 9 5.59 -43.53 42.52
C ILE A 9 6.61 -42.63 41.85
N ASN A 10 7.08 -43.05 40.68
CA ASN A 10 7.87 -42.23 39.79
C ASN A 10 6.98 -41.04 39.38
N ALA A 11 7.35 -39.84 39.80
CA ALA A 11 6.65 -38.62 39.44
C ALA A 11 6.75 -38.44 37.92
N LEU A 12 5.68 -38.81 37.22
CA LEU A 12 5.48 -38.45 35.83
C LEU A 12 5.42 -36.91 35.80
N THR A 13 6.54 -36.26 35.47
CA THR A 13 6.56 -34.85 35.08
C THR A 13 5.61 -34.69 33.91
N LEU A 14 4.40 -34.22 34.21
CA LEU A 14 3.51 -33.61 33.26
C LEU A 14 4.27 -32.43 32.66
N ILE A 15 4.89 -32.65 31.50
CA ILE A 15 5.30 -31.56 30.63
C ILE A 15 3.99 -30.91 30.21
N ILE A 16 3.63 -29.86 30.95
CA ILE A 16 2.58 -28.94 30.55
C ILE A 16 3.02 -28.44 29.19
N GLY A 17 2.29 -28.86 28.16
CA GLY A 17 2.36 -28.33 26.82
C GLY A 17 1.92 -26.87 26.83
N LEU A 18 2.76 -25.99 27.38
CA LEU A 18 2.78 -24.56 27.14
C LEU A 18 3.78 -24.29 26.01
N GLY A 19 3.64 -25.07 24.94
CA GLY A 19 4.37 -24.92 23.70
C GLY A 19 3.71 -23.85 22.84
N LEU A 20 4.23 -22.63 22.93
CA LEU A 20 4.52 -21.80 21.75
C LEU A 20 3.36 -21.58 20.76
N MET A 21 2.23 -21.00 21.18
CA MET A 21 1.28 -20.37 20.24
C MET A 21 1.42 -18.84 20.15
N SER A 22 2.37 -18.24 20.85
CA SER A 22 2.55 -16.77 20.92
C SER A 22 3.45 -16.19 19.82
N GLY A 23 4.17 -17.02 19.05
CA GLY A 23 5.11 -16.53 18.03
C GLY A 23 4.44 -15.93 16.79
N SER A 24 3.38 -16.56 16.28
CA SER A 24 2.75 -16.17 15.02
C SER A 24 1.87 -14.92 15.13
N VAL A 25 1.18 -14.74 16.26
CA VAL A 25 0.31 -13.58 16.51
C VAL A 25 1.16 -12.33 16.80
N SER A 26 2.20 -12.45 17.62
CA SER A 26 3.11 -11.35 17.97
C SER A 26 3.93 -10.84 16.77
N GLN A 27 4.35 -11.74 15.88
CA GLN A 27 5.04 -11.35 14.64
C GLN A 27 4.09 -10.70 13.62
N LYS A 28 2.84 -11.18 13.49
CA LYS A 28 1.84 -10.52 12.62
C LYS A 28 1.51 -9.12 13.10
N THR A 29 1.32 -8.90 14.40
CA THR A 29 1.04 -7.57 14.95
C THR A 29 2.25 -6.64 14.83
N ALA A 30 3.47 -7.13 15.05
CA ALA A 30 4.69 -6.35 14.84
C ALA A 30 4.94 -6.01 13.36
N HIS A 31 4.65 -6.92 12.43
CA HIS A 31 4.78 -6.67 10.99
C HIS A 31 3.72 -5.67 10.50
N ALA A 32 2.46 -5.81 10.91
CA ALA A 32 1.39 -4.87 10.59
C ALA A 32 1.57 -3.48 11.25
N ALA A 33 2.33 -3.41 12.34
CA ALA A 33 2.73 -2.14 12.96
C ALA A 33 3.82 -1.41 12.16
N ARG A 34 4.65 -2.13 11.40
CA ARG A 34 5.78 -1.57 10.63
C ARG A 34 5.46 -1.34 9.16
N PHE A 35 4.60 -2.17 8.58
CA PHE A 35 4.26 -2.10 7.17
C PHE A 35 2.76 -1.92 6.97
N GLU A 36 2.44 -1.25 5.89
CA GLU A 36 1.09 -1.15 5.36
C GLU A 36 1.03 -1.87 4.01
N THR A 37 0.07 -2.77 3.87
CA THR A 37 -0.14 -3.47 2.60
C THR A 37 -1.13 -2.68 1.76
N ILE A 38 -0.75 -2.45 0.51
CA ILE A 38 -1.60 -1.85 -0.53
C ILE A 38 -2.05 -2.99 -1.44
N PRO A 39 -3.36 -3.20 -1.63
CA PRO A 39 -3.86 -4.30 -2.46
C PRO A 39 -3.41 -4.15 -3.91
N ALA A 40 -3.48 -5.25 -4.66
CA ALA A 40 -3.29 -5.19 -6.10
C ALA A 40 -4.39 -4.30 -6.72
N MET A 41 -4.04 -3.55 -7.76
CA MET A 41 -4.96 -2.65 -8.45
C MET A 41 -4.95 -2.93 -9.94
N GLN A 42 -6.11 -2.83 -10.57
CA GLN A 42 -6.25 -2.84 -12.02
C GLN A 42 -6.86 -1.50 -12.45
N VAL A 43 -6.08 -0.74 -13.20
CA VAL A 43 -6.51 0.55 -13.76
C VAL A 43 -7.09 0.30 -15.14
N ASN A 44 -8.32 0.72 -15.36
CA ASN A 44 -9.11 0.46 -16.56
C ASN A 44 -9.36 1.74 -17.38
N LYS A 45 -10.00 1.57 -18.54
CA LYS A 45 -10.36 2.65 -19.50
C LYS A 45 -9.13 3.36 -20.08
N LEU A 46 -8.03 2.63 -20.27
CA LEU A 46 -6.77 3.15 -20.80
C LEU A 46 -6.66 3.06 -22.33
N GLY A 47 -7.72 2.63 -23.04
CA GLY A 47 -7.65 2.34 -24.48
C GLY A 47 -7.17 3.51 -25.34
N ASN A 48 -7.63 4.73 -25.03
CA ASN A 48 -7.21 5.96 -25.73
C ASN A 48 -5.85 6.50 -25.28
N LEU A 49 -5.20 5.83 -24.32
CA LEU A 49 -3.94 6.22 -23.70
C LEU A 49 -2.82 5.22 -23.99
N LYS A 50 -3.06 4.24 -24.87
CA LYS A 50 -2.03 3.31 -25.35
C LYS A 50 -0.84 4.08 -25.93
N GLY A 51 0.36 3.57 -25.67
CA GLY A 51 1.60 4.23 -26.09
C GLY A 51 2.16 5.22 -25.07
N GLN A 52 1.44 5.49 -23.98
CA GLN A 52 1.88 6.33 -22.87
C GLN A 52 2.29 5.48 -21.66
N TYR A 53 2.71 6.16 -20.59
CA TYR A 53 3.11 5.54 -19.32
C TYR A 53 2.12 5.91 -18.23
N LEU A 54 1.69 4.91 -17.47
CA LEU A 54 0.87 5.07 -16.27
C LEU A 54 1.78 4.95 -15.04
N THR A 55 1.87 6.03 -14.26
CA THR A 55 2.57 6.09 -12.99
C THR A 55 1.57 6.10 -11.84
N ALA A 56 1.72 5.16 -10.90
CA ALA A 56 1.03 5.19 -9.61
C ALA A 56 1.98 5.73 -8.55
N LEU A 57 1.58 6.80 -7.86
CA LEU A 57 2.26 7.35 -6.69
C LEU A 57 1.46 7.01 -5.44
N TYR A 58 2.08 6.31 -4.50
CA TYR A 58 1.52 6.06 -3.18
C TYR A 58 2.08 7.11 -2.24
N ALA A 59 1.23 8.04 -1.81
CA ALA A 59 1.69 9.31 -1.30
C ALA A 59 0.95 9.77 -0.04
N VAL A 60 1.62 10.65 0.70
CA VAL A 60 1.03 11.50 1.73
C VAL A 60 0.81 12.87 1.09
N GLY A 61 -0.45 13.31 1.05
CA GLY A 61 -0.81 14.61 0.50
C GLY A 61 -2.12 15.15 1.03
N SER A 62 -2.46 16.36 0.61
CA SER A 62 -3.72 17.02 0.92
C SER A 62 -4.39 17.51 -0.36
N ARG A 63 -5.71 17.30 -0.43
CA ARG A 63 -6.54 17.91 -1.48
C ARG A 63 -6.82 19.37 -1.11
N PRO A 64 -6.88 20.30 -2.07
CA PRO A 64 -7.35 21.65 -1.80
C PRO A 64 -8.81 21.62 -1.33
N ILE A 65 -9.16 22.52 -0.40
CA ILE A 65 -10.50 22.56 0.19
C ILE A 65 -11.58 22.93 -0.86
N ILE A 66 -11.19 23.73 -1.86
CA ILE A 66 -12.11 24.34 -2.84
C ILE A 66 -12.01 23.73 -4.24
N SER A 67 -11.19 22.68 -4.43
CA SER A 67 -10.95 22.10 -5.76
C SER A 67 -11.11 20.60 -5.74
N THR A 68 -11.79 20.09 -6.77
CA THR A 68 -11.89 18.66 -7.05
C THR A 68 -10.86 18.22 -8.10
N ASP A 69 -10.05 19.15 -8.62
CA ASP A 69 -9.02 18.83 -9.61
C ASP A 69 -7.89 18.02 -8.97
N SER A 70 -7.65 16.83 -9.50
CA SER A 70 -6.58 15.94 -9.05
C SER A 70 -5.19 16.53 -9.31
N SER A 71 -5.02 17.44 -10.27
CA SER A 71 -3.74 18.11 -10.53
C SER A 71 -3.29 19.05 -9.41
N GLN A 72 -4.23 19.51 -8.58
CA GLN A 72 -3.98 20.50 -7.53
C GLN A 72 -3.65 19.89 -6.17
N ILE A 73 -3.50 18.57 -6.09
CA ILE A 73 -3.13 17.90 -4.85
C ILE A 73 -1.74 18.35 -4.42
N ASN A 74 -1.61 18.74 -3.15
CA ASN A 74 -0.32 19.00 -2.56
C ASN A 74 0.24 17.71 -1.97
N ILE A 75 1.34 17.21 -2.51
CA ILE A 75 2.00 15.99 -2.03
C ILE A 75 3.20 16.38 -1.18
N SER A 76 3.21 15.96 0.08
CA SER A 76 4.36 16.17 0.97
C SER A 76 5.44 15.08 0.76
N GLN A 77 5.02 13.84 0.56
CA GLN A 77 5.93 12.70 0.42
C GLN A 77 5.35 11.62 -0.49
N VAL A 78 6.20 11.06 -1.36
CA VAL A 78 5.94 9.85 -2.13
C VAL A 78 6.65 8.69 -1.42
N LYS A 79 5.90 7.69 -0.98
CA LYS A 79 6.47 6.49 -0.32
C LYS A 79 6.93 5.44 -1.31
N GLU A 80 6.20 5.32 -2.41
CA GLU A 80 6.48 4.37 -3.48
C GLU A 80 5.95 4.97 -4.80
N SER A 81 6.66 4.71 -5.89
CA SER A 81 6.19 5.00 -7.24
C SER A 81 6.39 3.80 -8.16
N ARG A 82 5.43 3.56 -9.04
CA ARG A 82 5.55 2.52 -10.08
C ARG A 82 5.05 3.05 -11.41
N THR A 83 5.85 2.86 -12.45
CA THR A 83 5.50 3.26 -13.81
C THR A 83 5.41 2.04 -14.70
N ILE A 84 4.31 1.92 -15.45
CA ILE A 84 4.06 0.82 -16.39
C ILE A 84 3.65 1.42 -17.74
N TYR A 85 4.17 0.84 -18.84
CA TYR A 85 3.78 1.23 -20.18
C TYR A 85 2.38 0.70 -20.53
N ILE A 86 1.53 1.55 -21.12
CA ILE A 86 0.15 1.21 -21.44
C ILE A 86 0.11 0.52 -22.81
N THR A 87 -0.13 -0.79 -22.79
CA THR A 87 -0.28 -1.63 -24.00
C THR A 87 -1.74 -1.99 -24.30
N GLY A 88 -2.60 -2.00 -23.28
CA GLY A 88 -3.99 -2.45 -23.35
C GLY A 88 -4.99 -1.44 -22.81
N ASP A 89 -6.23 -1.88 -22.64
CA ASP A 89 -7.29 -1.07 -22.04
C ASP A 89 -7.23 -1.05 -20.50
N SER A 90 -6.40 -1.93 -19.92
CA SER A 90 -6.13 -2.00 -18.50
C SER A 90 -4.66 -2.25 -18.18
N VAL A 91 -4.21 -1.80 -17.02
CA VAL A 91 -2.86 -2.04 -16.46
C VAL A 91 -2.98 -2.50 -15.02
N SER A 92 -2.22 -3.51 -14.64
CA SER A 92 -2.22 -4.05 -13.27
C SER A 92 -0.99 -3.61 -12.49
N PHE A 93 -1.22 -3.12 -11.27
CA PHE A 93 -0.21 -2.93 -10.25
C PHE A 93 -0.32 -4.08 -9.23
N PRO A 94 0.79 -4.78 -8.93
CA PRO A 94 0.77 -5.83 -7.92
C PRO A 94 0.64 -5.22 -6.51
N THR A 95 0.35 -6.06 -5.53
CA THR A 95 0.41 -5.70 -4.12
C THR A 95 1.76 -5.10 -3.75
N VAL A 96 1.73 -4.04 -2.93
CA VAL A 96 2.94 -3.37 -2.44
C VAL A 96 2.88 -3.28 -0.91
N GLN A 97 4.03 -3.37 -0.26
CA GLN A 97 4.18 -3.04 1.15
C GLN A 97 4.98 -1.75 1.28
N VAL A 98 4.46 -0.81 2.05
CA VAL A 98 5.11 0.48 2.34
C VAL A 98 5.35 0.60 3.83
N GLU A 99 6.49 1.18 4.21
CA GLU A 99 6.85 1.32 5.62
C GLU A 99 6.04 2.44 6.30
N LYS A 100 5.58 2.16 7.52
CA LYS A 100 4.87 3.12 8.38
C LYS A 100 5.88 3.89 9.22
N GLU A 101 5.67 5.19 9.33
CA GLU A 101 6.39 6.04 10.28
C GLU A 101 5.56 6.15 11.57
N GLY A 102 5.83 5.23 12.50
CA GLY A 102 5.08 5.12 13.75
C GLY A 102 3.62 4.68 13.51
N PHE A 103 2.67 5.35 14.16
CA PHE A 103 1.24 5.01 14.08
C PHE A 103 0.49 5.75 12.96
N ARG A 104 1.19 6.52 12.10
CA ARG A 104 0.56 7.25 11.00
C ARG A 104 0.36 6.32 9.80
N PRO A 105 -0.71 6.52 9.00
CA PRO A 105 -0.82 5.88 7.69
C PRO A 105 0.43 6.17 6.87
N SER A 106 0.96 5.15 6.22
CA SER A 106 2.13 5.26 5.35
C SER A 106 1.83 6.14 4.13
N TYR A 107 0.60 6.06 3.62
CA TYR A 107 0.05 6.91 2.55
C TYR A 107 -1.36 7.35 2.95
N ASN A 108 -1.93 8.32 2.25
CA ASN A 108 -3.35 8.66 2.38
C ASN A 108 -4.05 8.85 1.03
N ILE A 109 -3.28 8.87 -0.06
CA ILE A 109 -3.77 9.02 -1.42
C ILE A 109 -2.93 8.18 -2.39
N VAL A 110 -3.57 7.64 -3.41
CA VAL A 110 -2.89 7.08 -4.58
C VAL A 110 -3.20 7.97 -5.78
N VAL A 111 -2.16 8.40 -6.47
CA VAL A 111 -2.26 9.27 -7.65
C VAL A 111 -1.85 8.47 -8.87
N PHE A 112 -2.75 8.38 -9.85
CA PHE A 112 -2.52 7.78 -11.15
C PHE A 112 -2.29 8.87 -12.18
N ILE A 113 -1.09 8.90 -12.75
CA ILE A 113 -0.69 9.87 -13.76
C ILE A 113 -0.42 9.14 -15.06
N VAL A 114 -1.07 9.58 -16.12
CA VAL A 114 -0.73 9.15 -17.48
C VAL A 114 0.13 10.23 -18.12
N SER A 115 1.29 9.84 -18.62
CA SER A 115 2.29 10.74 -19.19
C SER A 115 2.90 10.18 -20.47
N PRO A 116 3.31 11.04 -21.43
CA PRO A 116 3.89 10.59 -22.69
C PRO A 116 5.31 9.98 -22.53
N GLN A 117 5.98 10.20 -21.41
CA GLN A 117 7.34 9.68 -21.14
C GLN A 117 7.42 9.03 -19.76
N GLN A 118 8.29 8.02 -19.60
CA GLN A 118 8.37 7.17 -18.41
C GLN A 118 8.74 7.89 -17.10
N ASN A 119 9.49 8.98 -17.19
CA ASN A 119 10.17 9.63 -16.08
C ASN A 119 9.38 10.83 -15.52
N TYR A 120 8.05 10.74 -15.45
CA TYR A 120 7.21 11.81 -14.91
C TYR A 120 7.65 12.24 -13.50
N SER A 121 7.68 13.55 -13.25
CA SER A 121 8.00 14.14 -11.95
C SER A 121 6.84 15.03 -11.47
N TRP A 122 6.27 14.67 -10.32
CA TRP A 122 5.26 15.50 -9.66
C TRP A 122 5.92 16.73 -9.05
N VAL A 123 5.33 17.89 -9.29
CA VAL A 123 5.71 19.16 -8.63
C VAL A 123 4.42 19.80 -8.14
N ASN A 124 4.41 20.18 -6.87
CA ASN A 124 3.25 20.83 -6.27
C ASN A 124 3.00 22.20 -6.91
N ALA A 125 1.79 22.74 -6.71
CA ALA A 125 1.41 24.04 -7.27
C ALA A 125 2.31 25.21 -6.80
N ASP A 126 2.92 25.09 -5.62
CA ASP A 126 3.89 26.06 -5.08
C ASP A 126 5.31 25.88 -5.64
N GLY A 127 5.51 24.94 -6.56
CA GLY A 127 6.80 24.60 -7.16
C GLY A 127 7.67 23.65 -6.33
N SER A 128 7.20 23.23 -5.15
CA SER A 128 7.94 22.30 -4.30
C SER A 128 7.93 20.88 -4.87
N LEU A 129 9.04 20.18 -4.67
CA LEU A 129 9.18 18.76 -5.00
C LEU A 129 8.82 17.93 -3.75
N PRO A 130 7.92 16.94 -3.85
CA PRO A 130 7.64 16.04 -2.74
C PRO A 130 8.88 15.26 -2.31
N GLN A 131 8.98 14.96 -1.01
CA GLN A 131 10.02 14.05 -0.52
C GLN A 131 9.88 12.66 -1.17
N GLY A 132 11.00 12.00 -1.47
CA GLY A 132 11.00 10.69 -2.12
C GLY A 132 10.71 10.71 -3.64
N MET A 133 10.48 11.89 -4.24
CA MET A 133 10.33 12.03 -5.69
C MET A 133 11.64 12.47 -6.33
N THR A 134 11.99 11.86 -7.47
CA THR A 134 13.10 12.33 -8.29
C THR A 134 12.64 13.50 -9.16
N LYS A 135 13.40 14.61 -9.14
CA LYS A 135 13.13 15.76 -10.00
C LYS A 135 13.51 15.43 -11.44
N THR A 136 12.57 15.60 -12.37
CA THR A 136 12.83 15.52 -13.81
C THR A 136 12.23 16.75 -14.51
N GLU A 137 12.53 16.89 -15.80
CA GLU A 137 11.94 17.92 -16.66
C GLU A 137 10.55 17.52 -17.18
N ASN A 138 10.22 16.24 -17.14
CA ASN A 138 8.92 15.74 -17.60
C ASN A 138 7.86 15.93 -16.52
N ARG A 139 7.01 16.94 -16.72
CA ARG A 139 5.82 17.21 -15.89
C ARG A 139 4.53 17.12 -16.71
N LEU A 140 4.63 16.60 -17.94
CA LEU A 140 3.51 16.51 -18.84
C LEU A 140 2.63 15.34 -18.42
N SER A 141 1.37 15.63 -18.18
CA SER A 141 0.35 14.61 -17.92
C SER A 141 -0.79 14.78 -18.92
N SER A 142 -1.22 13.65 -19.47
CA SER A 142 -2.44 13.55 -20.28
C SER A 142 -3.65 13.31 -19.40
N LYS A 143 -3.43 12.71 -18.22
CA LYS A 143 -4.49 12.40 -17.27
C LYS A 143 -3.95 12.28 -15.86
N ILE A 144 -4.73 12.76 -14.89
CA ILE A 144 -4.48 12.54 -13.47
C ILE A 144 -5.79 12.07 -12.83
N ASN A 145 -5.76 10.93 -12.16
CA ASN A 145 -6.85 10.42 -11.34
C ASN A 145 -6.33 10.07 -9.95
N THR A 146 -7.20 10.09 -8.95
CA THR A 146 -6.81 9.83 -7.57
C THR A 146 -7.84 9.03 -6.80
N ILE A 147 -7.36 8.18 -5.89
CA ILE A 147 -8.19 7.46 -4.93
C ILE A 147 -7.68 7.75 -3.52
N ASN A 148 -8.59 7.90 -2.56
CA ASN A 148 -8.20 8.10 -1.18
C ASN A 148 -7.96 6.75 -0.51
N LYS A 149 -7.10 6.74 0.50
CA LYS A 149 -6.88 5.54 1.30
C LYS A 149 -8.16 5.00 1.95
N SER A 150 -9.08 5.87 2.37
CA SER A 150 -10.37 5.44 2.92
C SER A 150 -11.14 4.52 1.95
N ASP A 151 -11.04 4.79 0.65
CA ASP A 151 -11.74 4.02 -0.38
C ASP A 151 -11.06 2.65 -0.58
N VAL A 152 -9.72 2.64 -0.53
CA VAL A 152 -8.92 1.40 -0.53
C VAL A 152 -9.22 0.55 0.70
N ASP A 153 -9.25 1.16 1.89
CA ASP A 153 -9.51 0.49 3.15
C ASP A 153 -10.94 -0.09 3.18
N ALA A 154 -11.93 0.67 2.70
CA ALA A 154 -13.31 0.19 2.57
C ALA A 154 -13.42 -1.00 1.62
N PHE A 155 -12.69 -0.97 0.49
CA PHE A 155 -12.61 -2.10 -0.43
C PHE A 155 -12.00 -3.34 0.22
N VAL A 156 -10.86 -3.18 0.90
CA VAL A 156 -10.16 -4.30 1.58
C VAL A 156 -11.03 -4.89 2.68
N ALA A 157 -11.72 -4.06 3.46
CA ALA A 157 -12.65 -4.51 4.50
C ALA A 157 -13.81 -5.36 3.93
N THR A 158 -14.24 -5.06 2.70
CA THR A 158 -15.37 -5.73 2.05
C THR A 158 -14.95 -6.98 1.25
N SER A 159 -13.84 -6.90 0.53
CA SER A 159 -13.42 -7.89 -0.49
C SER A 159 -12.22 -8.74 -0.05
N GLY A 160 -11.51 -8.32 1.00
CA GLY A 160 -10.29 -8.96 1.50
C GLY A 160 -9.01 -8.47 0.81
N GLU A 161 -7.88 -8.62 1.50
CA GLU A 161 -6.56 -8.11 1.09
C GLU A 161 -6.03 -8.70 -0.22
N LYS A 162 -6.53 -9.87 -0.64
CA LYS A 162 -6.11 -10.56 -1.87
C LYS A 162 -6.92 -10.16 -3.11
N ALA A 163 -7.99 -9.39 -2.94
CA ALA A 163 -8.81 -8.92 -4.06
C ALA A 163 -8.08 -7.82 -4.86
N VAL A 164 -8.46 -7.69 -6.13
CA VAL A 164 -7.91 -6.67 -7.04
C VAL A 164 -8.86 -5.47 -7.07
N LEU A 165 -8.38 -4.31 -6.62
CA LEU A 165 -9.14 -3.07 -6.67
C LEU A 165 -9.22 -2.56 -8.11
N GLN A 166 -10.44 -2.43 -8.62
CA GLN A 166 -10.70 -1.89 -9.95
C GLN A 166 -10.75 -0.36 -9.88
N VAL A 167 -9.96 0.30 -10.71
CA VAL A 167 -9.86 1.77 -10.78
C VAL A 167 -10.13 2.23 -12.20
N ASP A 168 -11.22 2.94 -12.40
CA ASP A 168 -11.51 3.55 -13.69
C ASP A 168 -10.83 4.92 -13.80
N ILE A 169 -10.04 5.14 -14.86
CA ILE A 169 -9.54 6.47 -15.18
C ILE A 169 -10.63 7.21 -15.98
N ASN A 170 -11.30 8.18 -15.35
CA ASN A 170 -12.37 8.98 -15.96
C ASN A 170 -11.85 10.27 -16.56
#